data_AF-A0A372QBT1-F1
#
_entry.id   AF-A0A372QBT1-F1
#
_cell.length_a   1.000
_cell.length_b   1.000
_cell.length_c   1.000
_cell.angle_alpha   90.00
_cell.angle_beta   90.00
_cell.angle_gamma   90.00
#
_symmetry.space_group_name_H-M   'P 1'
#
loop_
_entity.id
_entity.type
_entity.pdbx_description
1 polymer ?
#
loop_
_entity_poly.entity_id
_entity_poly.type
_entity_poly.pdbx_seq_one_letter_code
_entity_poly.pdbx_strand_id
1 'polypeptide(L)'
;MQSEIDSLREINSKLLAEITELKKENAEVKAENVKLKHALEEHEARFTSLEQRDEEKATLIAKLDDDIKEIKQSSASTSSVKNSDICQPIHTETKSLEERETDVFLNEVHRKSVGNEIRKRNKEKKLQRESACEDLIKEISTSISCNAPIQNQPRGISHDSISQVTEISLTLGQGKSDILQNIANLYEKACDAEDVSIKANQAEILCWSNFIIAFDKSIEEIMARDRVGMKKAKGLIYDLYLRRIPILSTLLYIRKLKELGRYTG
;
A
#
# COMPACT_ATOMS: atom_id res chain seq x y z
N MET A 1 -48.70 -33.98 23.95
CA MET A 1 -49.39 -33.91 22.64
C MET A 1 -49.73 -32.47 22.24
N GLN A 2 -50.75 -31.79 22.80
CA GLN A 2 -51.11 -30.44 22.32
C GLN A 2 -49.98 -29.39 22.47
N SER A 3 -49.34 -29.34 23.64
CA SER A 3 -48.19 -28.44 23.90
C SER A 3 -46.99 -28.67 22.96
N GLU A 4 -46.84 -29.88 22.46
CA GLU A 4 -45.73 -30.27 21.57
C GLU A 4 -46.04 -29.87 20.14
N ILE A 5 -47.30 -30.00 19.73
CA ILE A 5 -47.83 -29.48 18.45
C ILE A 5 -47.70 -27.96 18.39
N ASP A 6 -48.01 -27.26 19.48
CA ASP A 6 -47.92 -25.79 19.53
C ASP A 6 -46.46 -25.31 19.47
N SER A 7 -45.55 -25.99 20.17
CA SER A 7 -44.11 -25.71 20.11
C SER A 7 -43.52 -25.95 18.71
N LEU A 8 -43.89 -27.05 18.05
CA LEU A 8 -43.48 -27.33 16.67
C LEU A 8 -44.01 -26.30 15.67
N ARG A 9 -45.25 -25.81 15.88
CA ARG A 9 -45.84 -24.75 15.05
C ARG A 9 -45.08 -23.43 15.19
N GLU A 10 -44.63 -23.09 16.39
CA GLU A 10 -43.83 -21.90 16.64
C GLU A 10 -42.46 -22.00 15.95
N ILE A 11 -41.77 -23.14 16.09
CA ILE A 11 -40.47 -23.37 15.44
C ILE A 11 -40.60 -23.31 13.91
N ASN A 12 -41.63 -23.94 13.33
CA ASN A 12 -41.87 -23.88 11.89
C ASN A 12 -42.14 -22.44 11.40
N SER A 13 -42.82 -21.62 12.20
CA SER A 13 -43.02 -20.20 11.89
C SER A 13 -41.70 -19.43 11.88
N LYS A 14 -40.81 -19.70 12.84
CA LYS A 14 -39.47 -19.08 12.90
C LYS A 14 -38.58 -19.49 11.73
N LEU A 15 -38.53 -20.79 11.42
CA LEU A 15 -37.77 -21.30 10.27
C LEU A 15 -38.26 -20.74 8.94
N LEU A 16 -39.59 -20.57 8.78
CA LEU A 16 -40.14 -19.94 7.58
C LEU A 16 -39.70 -18.49 7.44
N ALA A 17 -39.69 -17.72 8.54
CA ALA A 17 -39.21 -16.34 8.53
C ALA A 17 -37.73 -16.27 8.13
N GLU A 18 -36.89 -17.10 8.75
CA GLU A 18 -35.45 -17.16 8.45
C GLU A 18 -35.18 -17.56 6.99
N ILE A 19 -35.91 -18.56 6.46
CA ILE A 19 -35.82 -18.94 5.04
C ILE A 19 -36.19 -17.78 4.12
N THR A 20 -37.18 -16.96 4.47
CA THR A 20 -37.55 -15.80 3.66
C THR A 20 -36.50 -14.70 3.70
N GLU A 21 -35.87 -14.48 4.84
CA GLU A 21 -34.80 -13.51 5.01
C GLU A 21 -33.54 -13.93 4.25
N LEU A 22 -33.09 -15.17 4.40
CA LEU A 22 -31.95 -15.73 3.67
C LEU A 22 -32.16 -15.68 2.14
N LYS A 23 -33.39 -15.92 1.67
CA LYS A 23 -33.71 -15.79 0.24
C LYS A 23 -33.58 -14.35 -0.26
N LYS A 24 -33.93 -13.37 0.58
CA LYS A 24 -33.79 -11.95 0.26
C LYS A 24 -32.31 -11.55 0.21
N GLU A 25 -31.53 -11.90 1.22
CA GLU A 25 -30.08 -11.64 1.25
C GLU A 25 -29.36 -12.29 0.07
N ASN A 26 -29.71 -13.53 -0.27
CA ASN A 26 -29.12 -14.21 -1.42
C ASN A 26 -29.46 -13.52 -2.76
N ALA A 27 -30.65 -12.92 -2.88
CA ALA A 27 -31.02 -12.13 -4.05
C ALA A 27 -30.19 -10.83 -4.14
N GLU A 28 -29.92 -10.19 -3.00
CA GLU A 28 -29.09 -8.99 -2.92
C GLU A 28 -27.62 -9.27 -3.27
N VAL A 29 -27.03 -10.31 -2.67
CA VAL A 29 -25.67 -10.78 -2.98
C VAL A 29 -25.54 -11.15 -4.47
N LYS A 30 -26.56 -11.80 -5.03
CA LYS A 30 -26.57 -12.12 -6.48
C LYS A 30 -26.60 -10.87 -7.35
N ALA A 31 -27.33 -9.83 -6.94
CA ALA A 31 -27.36 -8.55 -7.65
C ALA A 31 -26.01 -7.81 -7.55
N GLU A 32 -25.36 -7.83 -6.39
CA GLU A 32 -24.03 -7.25 -6.21
C GLU A 32 -22.95 -7.99 -7.02
N ASN A 33 -22.99 -9.31 -7.05
CA ASN A 33 -22.09 -10.12 -7.88
C ASN A 33 -22.20 -9.78 -9.38
N VAL A 34 -23.40 -9.48 -9.88
CA VAL A 34 -23.57 -9.02 -11.27
C VAL A 34 -22.91 -7.66 -11.48
N LYS A 35 -23.03 -6.73 -10.53
CA LYS A 35 -22.38 -5.41 -10.61
C LYS A 35 -20.86 -5.52 -10.58
N LEU A 36 -20.32 -6.33 -9.67
CA LEU A 36 -18.87 -6.56 -9.56
C LEU A 36 -18.32 -7.20 -10.83
N LYS A 37 -19.02 -8.18 -11.40
CA LYS A 37 -18.63 -8.79 -12.68
C LYS A 37 -18.56 -7.78 -13.81
N HIS A 38 -19.58 -6.92 -13.94
CA HIS A 38 -19.57 -5.86 -14.96
C HIS A 38 -18.41 -4.86 -14.76
N ALA A 39 -18.18 -4.43 -13.51
CA ALA A 39 -17.06 -3.52 -13.20
C ALA A 39 -15.71 -4.15 -13.55
N LEU A 40 -15.55 -5.46 -13.30
CA LEU A 40 -14.33 -6.19 -13.65
C LEU A 40 -14.11 -6.23 -15.18
N GLU A 41 -15.15 -6.53 -15.95
CA GLU A 41 -15.11 -6.51 -17.42
C GLU A 41 -14.75 -5.11 -17.97
N GLU A 42 -15.28 -4.04 -17.38
CA GLU A 42 -14.93 -2.65 -17.74
C GLU A 42 -13.46 -2.32 -17.43
N HIS A 43 -12.96 -2.76 -16.27
CA HIS A 43 -11.56 -2.58 -15.90
C HIS A 43 -10.61 -3.33 -16.83
N GLU A 44 -10.96 -4.57 -17.22
CA GLU A 44 -10.18 -5.36 -18.18
C GLU A 44 -10.10 -4.67 -19.55
N ALA A 45 -11.22 -4.14 -20.04
CA ALA A 45 -11.27 -3.38 -21.30
C ALA A 45 -10.43 -2.09 -21.24
N ARG A 46 -10.41 -1.40 -20.09
CA ARG A 46 -9.55 -0.22 -19.88
C ARG A 46 -8.08 -0.59 -19.83
N PHE A 47 -7.74 -1.74 -19.25
CA PHE A 47 -6.36 -2.22 -19.15
C PHE A 47 -5.77 -2.52 -20.53
N THR A 48 -6.50 -3.28 -21.37
CA THR A 48 -6.07 -3.57 -22.75
C THR A 48 -5.89 -2.31 -23.60
N SER A 49 -6.79 -1.33 -23.44
CA SER A 49 -6.69 -0.02 -24.11
C SER A 49 -5.50 0.83 -23.64
N LEU A 50 -5.05 0.64 -22.40
CA LEU A 50 -3.85 1.30 -21.87
C LEU A 50 -2.59 0.64 -22.40
N GLU A 51 -2.55 -0.70 -22.40
CA GLU A 51 -1.43 -1.49 -22.92
C GLU A 51 -1.16 -1.16 -24.40
N GLN A 52 -2.20 -1.11 -25.24
CA GLN A 52 -2.07 -0.71 -26.63
C GLN A 52 -1.50 0.71 -26.78
N ARG A 53 -1.94 1.67 -25.95
CA ARG A 53 -1.46 3.05 -26.02
C ARG A 53 0.01 3.17 -25.62
N ASP A 54 0.46 2.35 -24.67
CA ASP A 54 1.87 2.35 -24.26
C ASP A 54 2.76 1.71 -25.33
N GLU A 55 2.27 0.71 -26.07
CA GLU A 55 2.95 0.16 -27.26
C GLU A 55 3.03 1.18 -28.41
N GLU A 56 1.95 1.93 -28.66
CA GLU A 56 1.93 3.04 -29.62
C GLU A 56 2.91 4.16 -29.21
N LYS A 57 3.01 4.49 -27.93
CA LYS A 57 4.00 5.44 -27.44
C LYS A 57 5.43 4.93 -27.59
N ALA A 58 5.68 3.66 -27.29
CA ALA A 58 7.01 3.05 -27.44
C ALA A 58 7.48 3.11 -28.90
N THR A 59 6.59 2.82 -29.86
CA THR A 59 6.90 2.94 -31.29
C THR A 59 7.13 4.38 -31.74
N LEU A 60 6.38 5.36 -31.22
CA LEU A 60 6.64 6.79 -31.50
C LEU A 60 7.98 7.27 -30.92
N ILE A 61 8.34 6.84 -29.71
CA ILE A 61 9.64 7.17 -29.09
C ILE A 61 10.79 6.61 -29.92
N ALA A 62 10.69 5.35 -30.38
CA ALA A 62 11.72 4.74 -31.21
C ALA A 62 11.94 5.51 -32.52
N LYS A 63 10.86 5.97 -33.18
CA LYS A 63 10.94 6.81 -34.38
C LYS A 63 11.65 8.14 -34.11
N LEU A 64 11.27 8.83 -33.03
CA LEU A 64 11.93 10.08 -32.65
C LEU A 64 13.42 9.89 -32.34
N ASP A 65 13.80 8.80 -31.69
CA ASP A 65 15.21 8.49 -31.42
C ASP A 65 16.02 8.25 -32.71
N ASP A 66 15.41 7.64 -33.73
CA ASP A 66 16.04 7.45 -35.04
C ASP A 66 16.16 8.76 -35.81
N ASP A 67 15.13 9.61 -35.82
CA ASP A 67 15.18 10.96 -36.40
C ASP A 67 16.28 11.81 -35.74
N ILE A 68 16.42 11.73 -34.41
CA ILE A 68 17.49 12.43 -33.65
C ILE A 68 18.88 11.92 -34.07
N LYS A 69 19.05 10.62 -34.32
CA LYS A 69 20.32 10.07 -34.81
C LYS A 69 20.64 10.57 -36.22
N GLU A 70 19.66 10.63 -37.12
CA GLU A 70 19.84 11.11 -38.49
C GLU A 70 20.25 12.59 -38.54
N ILE A 71 19.61 13.44 -37.73
CA ILE A 71 19.97 14.87 -37.60
C ILE A 71 21.41 15.05 -37.08
N LYS A 72 21.85 14.20 -36.14
CA LYS A 72 23.22 14.24 -35.61
C LYS A 72 24.28 13.80 -36.64
N GLN A 73 23.95 12.88 -37.55
CA GLN A 73 24.88 12.42 -38.58
C GLN A 73 24.99 13.41 -39.76
N SER A 74 23.88 14.03 -40.14
CA SER A 74 23.85 15.04 -41.20
C SER A 74 24.57 16.34 -40.80
N SER A 75 24.47 16.76 -39.54
CA SER A 75 25.22 17.93 -39.01
C SER A 75 26.72 17.73 -38.84
N ALA A 76 27.21 16.49 -38.74
CA ALA A 76 28.65 16.18 -38.68
C ALA A 76 29.33 16.16 -40.08
N SER A 77 28.55 16.03 -41.16
CA SER A 77 29.07 15.87 -42.53
C SER A 77 29.26 17.19 -43.29
N THR A 78 28.84 18.33 -42.72
CA THR A 78 29.00 19.67 -43.30
C THR A 78 30.04 20.48 -42.54
N SER A 79 31.31 20.08 -42.61
CA SER A 79 32.43 20.90 -42.12
C SER A 79 33.55 21.00 -43.15
N SER A 80 33.27 21.66 -44.28
CA SER A 80 34.32 22.25 -45.11
C SER A 80 33.77 23.39 -45.96
N VAL A 81 33.54 24.57 -45.36
CA VAL A 81 33.85 25.87 -45.97
C VAL A 81 34.06 26.87 -44.83
N LYS A 82 35.18 27.60 -44.87
CA LYS A 82 35.55 28.65 -43.93
C LYS A 82 34.90 30.01 -44.30
N ASN A 83 34.74 30.83 -43.26
CA ASN A 83 34.68 32.31 -43.21
C ASN A 83 33.36 32.98 -43.56
N SER A 84 32.76 33.68 -42.58
CA SER A 84 32.77 35.15 -42.50
C SER A 84 31.95 35.60 -41.30
N ASP A 85 32.45 36.64 -40.63
CA ASP A 85 31.77 37.44 -39.61
C ASP A 85 30.28 37.67 -39.89
N ILE A 86 29.46 37.50 -38.85
CA ILE A 86 28.39 38.41 -38.39
C ILE A 86 27.85 37.78 -37.09
N CYS A 87 28.22 38.36 -35.95
CA CYS A 87 27.66 38.01 -34.66
C CYS A 87 26.30 38.73 -34.51
N GLN A 88 25.20 38.01 -34.73
CA GLN A 88 23.86 38.43 -34.32
C GLN A 88 23.51 37.69 -33.02
N PRO A 89 23.15 38.37 -31.92
CA PRO A 89 22.71 37.71 -30.70
C PRO A 89 21.35 37.04 -30.94
N ILE A 90 21.31 35.72 -30.97
CA ILE A 90 20.05 34.98 -30.92
C ILE A 90 19.49 35.15 -29.51
N HIS A 91 18.32 35.79 -29.44
CA HIS A 91 17.52 35.94 -28.24
C HIS A 91 17.38 34.59 -27.52
N THR A 92 17.99 34.48 -26.35
CA THR A 92 17.52 33.56 -25.33
C THR A 92 16.14 34.04 -24.91
N GLU A 93 15.10 33.29 -25.28
CA GLU A 93 13.79 33.39 -24.63
C GLU A 93 14.00 33.05 -23.14
N THR A 94 14.32 34.08 -22.37
CA THR A 94 14.15 34.09 -20.93
C THR A 94 12.70 33.73 -20.67
N LYS A 95 12.47 32.51 -20.15
CA LYS A 95 11.20 32.09 -19.56
C LYS A 95 10.63 33.27 -18.79
N SER A 96 9.48 33.77 -19.23
CA SER A 96 8.86 34.93 -18.62
C SER A 96 8.57 34.60 -17.14
N LEU A 97 8.59 35.63 -16.29
CA LEU A 97 8.33 35.49 -14.85
C LEU A 97 6.99 34.77 -14.57
N GLU A 98 6.02 34.90 -15.48
CA GLU A 98 4.69 34.28 -15.46
C GLU A 98 4.73 32.74 -15.66
N GLU A 99 5.64 32.24 -16.50
CA GLU A 99 5.81 30.79 -16.73
C GLU A 99 6.44 30.09 -15.51
N ARG A 100 7.25 30.83 -14.74
CA ARG A 100 7.85 30.34 -13.49
C ARG A 100 6.85 30.35 -12.32
N GLU A 101 5.96 31.33 -12.26
CA GLU A 101 4.90 31.38 -11.24
C GLU A 101 3.83 30.30 -11.46
N THR A 102 3.47 30.01 -12.72
CA THR A 102 2.50 28.97 -13.06
C THR A 102 3.01 27.56 -12.75
N ASP A 103 4.30 27.27 -12.96
CA ASP A 103 4.93 25.99 -12.58
C ASP A 103 4.96 25.76 -11.05
N VAL A 104 5.19 26.82 -10.27
CA VAL A 104 5.13 26.76 -8.80
C VAL A 104 3.70 26.51 -8.31
N PHE A 105 2.71 27.18 -8.92
CA PHE A 105 1.31 26.97 -8.57
C PHE A 105 0.83 25.54 -8.87
N LEU A 106 1.18 24.99 -10.03
CA LEU A 106 0.82 23.62 -10.40
C LEU A 106 1.44 22.59 -9.45
N ASN A 107 2.70 22.80 -9.03
CA ASN A 107 3.35 21.95 -8.04
C ASN A 107 2.69 22.03 -6.64
N GLU A 108 2.32 23.23 -6.20
CA GLU A 108 1.61 23.45 -4.93
C GLU A 108 0.23 22.73 -4.94
N VAL A 109 -0.53 22.88 -6.02
CA VAL A 109 -1.84 22.25 -6.20
C VAL A 109 -1.72 20.73 -6.27
N HIS A 110 -0.74 20.20 -7.01
CA HIS A 110 -0.52 18.75 -7.09
C HIS A 110 -0.13 18.16 -5.73
N ARG A 111 0.80 18.79 -5.00
CA ARG A 111 1.20 18.38 -3.65
C ARG A 111 0.01 18.36 -2.68
N LYS A 112 -0.84 19.38 -2.74
CA LYS A 112 -2.05 19.48 -1.92
C LYS A 112 -3.08 18.40 -2.28
N SER A 113 -3.27 18.13 -3.56
CA SER A 113 -4.17 17.07 -4.05
C SER A 113 -3.71 15.69 -3.59
N VAL A 114 -2.43 15.35 -3.77
CA VAL A 114 -1.83 14.08 -3.32
C VAL A 114 -1.98 13.91 -1.81
N GLY A 115 -1.73 14.96 -1.02
CA GLY A 115 -1.90 14.92 0.43
C GLY A 115 -3.35 14.68 0.88
N ASN A 116 -4.32 15.24 0.16
CA ASN A 116 -5.75 15.01 0.44
C ASN A 116 -6.18 13.60 0.07
N GLU A 117 -5.70 13.08 -1.06
CA GLU A 117 -5.96 11.71 -1.53
C GLU A 117 -5.45 10.66 -0.53
N ILE A 118 -4.22 10.84 -0.03
CA ILE A 118 -3.63 9.97 1.00
C ILE A 118 -4.48 10.00 2.28
N ARG A 119 -4.90 11.19 2.71
CA ARG A 119 -5.72 11.37 3.91
C ARG A 119 -7.09 10.70 3.77
N LYS A 120 -7.69 10.77 2.57
CA LYS A 120 -8.96 10.10 2.24
C LYS A 120 -8.80 8.58 2.32
N ARG A 121 -7.78 8.00 1.66
CA ARG A 121 -7.53 6.55 1.70
C ARG A 121 -7.25 6.03 3.11
N ASN A 122 -6.54 6.80 3.93
CA ASN A 122 -6.27 6.38 5.32
C ASN A 122 -7.54 6.36 6.17
N LYS A 123 -8.50 7.28 5.94
CA LYS A 123 -9.81 7.24 6.59
C LYS A 123 -10.66 6.06 6.12
N GLU A 124 -10.65 5.78 4.82
CA GLU A 124 -11.39 4.65 4.23
C GLU A 124 -10.86 3.30 4.74
N LYS A 125 -9.54 3.12 4.81
CA LYS A 125 -8.91 1.93 5.42
C LYS A 125 -9.25 1.77 6.90
N LYS A 126 -9.46 2.86 7.64
CA LYS A 126 -9.90 2.80 9.04
C LYS A 126 -11.33 2.27 9.14
N LEU A 127 -12.24 2.79 8.32
CA LEU A 127 -13.64 2.36 8.26
C LEU A 127 -13.78 0.90 7.81
N GLN A 128 -13.00 0.44 6.83
CA GLN A 128 -13.02 -0.96 6.37
C GLN A 128 -12.57 -1.95 7.45
N ARG A 129 -11.62 -1.58 8.32
CA ARG A 129 -11.22 -2.41 9.47
C ARG A 129 -12.29 -2.43 10.55
N GLU A 130 -12.92 -1.29 10.82
CA GLU A 130 -14.02 -1.18 11.78
C GLU A 130 -15.22 -2.04 11.34
N SER A 131 -15.59 -2.02 10.05
CA SER A 131 -16.68 -2.87 9.53
C SER A 131 -16.33 -4.36 9.56
N ALA A 132 -15.10 -4.75 9.21
CA ALA A 132 -14.67 -6.15 9.26
C ALA A 132 -14.66 -6.72 10.69
N CYS A 133 -14.32 -5.90 11.69
CA CYS A 133 -14.46 -6.28 13.10
C CYS A 133 -15.93 -6.45 13.49
N GLU A 134 -16.81 -5.54 13.06
CA GLU A 134 -18.24 -5.61 13.39
C GLU A 134 -18.90 -6.85 12.78
N ASP A 135 -18.53 -7.21 11.54
CA ASP A 135 -19.01 -8.42 10.87
C ASP A 135 -18.55 -9.69 11.60
N LEU A 136 -17.29 -9.74 12.04
CA LEU A 136 -16.75 -10.85 12.83
C LEU A 136 -17.43 -10.96 14.20
N ILE A 137 -17.69 -9.84 14.87
CA ILE A 137 -18.42 -9.78 16.15
C ILE A 137 -19.86 -10.27 15.96
N LYS A 138 -20.50 -9.92 14.84
CA LYS A 138 -21.86 -10.33 14.51
C LYS A 138 -21.94 -11.82 14.15
N GLU A 139 -20.95 -12.35 13.44
CA GLU A 139 -20.83 -13.78 13.13
C GLU A 139 -20.63 -14.63 14.40
N ILE A 140 -19.77 -14.15 15.31
CA ILE A 140 -19.59 -14.75 16.65
C ILE A 140 -20.89 -14.65 17.46
N SER A 141 -21.57 -13.51 17.48
CA SER A 141 -22.81 -13.30 18.23
C SER A 141 -23.96 -14.16 17.72
N THR A 142 -24.07 -14.33 16.40
CA THR A 142 -25.09 -15.19 15.76
C THR A 142 -24.84 -16.66 16.10
N SER A 143 -23.57 -17.06 16.17
CA SER A 143 -23.17 -18.40 16.62
C SER A 143 -23.48 -18.66 18.10
N ILE A 144 -23.51 -17.61 18.94
CA ILE A 144 -23.84 -17.69 20.37
C ILE A 144 -25.37 -17.67 20.62
N SER A 145 -26.14 -16.96 19.78
CA SER A 145 -27.60 -16.75 19.93
C SER A 145 -28.44 -18.04 19.84
N CYS A 146 -27.90 -19.11 19.28
CA CYS A 146 -28.61 -20.39 19.13
C CYS A 146 -28.81 -21.18 20.44
N ASN A 147 -28.33 -20.69 21.60
CA ASN A 147 -28.50 -21.36 22.88
C ASN A 147 -29.28 -20.47 23.87
N ALA A 148 -30.53 -20.83 24.17
CA ALA A 148 -31.36 -20.20 25.21
C ALA A 148 -31.96 -21.27 26.14
N PRO A 149 -32.42 -20.94 27.36
CA PRO A 149 -31.61 -20.57 28.52
C PRO A 149 -31.98 -21.41 29.77
N ILE A 150 -31.04 -21.67 30.69
CA ILE A 150 -31.38 -22.16 32.04
C ILE A 150 -31.12 -21.04 33.05
N GLN A 151 -32.19 -20.63 33.72
CA GLN A 151 -32.25 -19.69 34.84
C GLN A 151 -31.33 -20.09 36.00
N ASN A 152 -30.62 -19.13 36.60
CA ASN A 152 -30.89 -18.60 37.97
C ASN A 152 -29.83 -17.57 38.42
N GLN A 153 -30.28 -16.49 39.05
CA GLN A 153 -29.49 -15.41 39.71
C GLN A 153 -29.27 -15.71 41.22
N PRO A 154 -28.53 -14.90 42.04
CA PRO A 154 -27.47 -13.90 41.77
C PRO A 154 -26.24 -13.90 42.73
N ARG A 155 -25.17 -13.18 42.31
CA ARG A 155 -24.35 -12.19 43.08
C ARG A 155 -22.85 -12.53 43.33
N GLY A 156 -21.96 -11.73 42.72
CA GLY A 156 -20.68 -11.30 43.35
C GLY A 156 -19.41 -11.19 42.50
N ILE A 157 -19.26 -10.09 41.75
CA ILE A 157 -17.98 -9.41 41.36
C ILE A 157 -16.98 -10.18 40.46
N SER A 158 -17.07 -9.85 39.15
CA SER A 158 -15.99 -9.49 38.20
C SER A 158 -14.75 -10.38 38.06
N HIS A 159 -14.79 -11.35 37.12
CA HIS A 159 -13.68 -11.85 36.28
C HIS A 159 -14.26 -12.76 35.17
N ASP A 160 -15.09 -12.22 34.26
CA ASP A 160 -15.99 -13.05 33.43
C ASP A 160 -15.42 -13.59 32.10
N SER A 161 -14.18 -13.25 31.71
CA SER A 161 -13.59 -13.77 30.47
C SER A 161 -12.94 -15.16 30.61
N ILE A 162 -12.72 -15.64 31.84
CA ILE A 162 -12.08 -16.95 32.09
C ILE A 162 -13.13 -18.04 32.40
N SER A 163 -14.33 -17.64 32.85
CA SER A 163 -15.40 -18.58 33.24
C SER A 163 -15.97 -19.37 32.05
N GLN A 164 -16.19 -18.74 30.89
CA GLN A 164 -16.76 -19.42 29.72
C GLN A 164 -15.81 -20.45 29.08
N VAL A 165 -14.50 -20.25 29.16
CA VAL A 165 -13.50 -21.25 28.68
C VAL A 165 -13.56 -22.52 29.54
N THR A 166 -13.87 -22.35 30.83
CA THR A 166 -13.93 -23.46 31.79
C THR A 166 -15.25 -24.24 31.68
N GLU A 167 -16.36 -23.59 31.34
CA GLU A 167 -17.67 -24.23 31.21
C GLU A 167 -17.82 -25.05 29.90
N ILE A 168 -17.22 -24.61 28.79
CA ILE A 168 -17.14 -25.39 27.54
C ILE A 168 -16.28 -26.66 27.72
N SER A 169 -15.27 -26.61 28.59
CA SER A 169 -14.39 -27.75 28.88
C SER A 169 -15.09 -28.89 29.62
N LEU A 170 -16.22 -28.64 30.30
CA LEU A 170 -16.93 -29.66 31.09
C LEU A 170 -17.91 -30.51 30.28
N THR A 171 -18.22 -30.15 29.03
CA THR A 171 -19.25 -30.83 28.21
C THR A 171 -18.71 -31.55 26.97
N LEU A 172 -17.41 -31.47 26.70
CA LEU A 172 -16.85 -31.90 25.40
C LEU A 172 -15.49 -32.58 25.57
N GLY A 173 -15.37 -33.83 25.10
CA GLY A 173 -14.22 -34.71 25.39
C GLY A 173 -12.82 -34.15 25.08
N GLN A 174 -11.83 -34.68 25.79
CA GLN A 174 -10.42 -34.23 25.89
C GLN A 174 -9.81 -33.70 24.57
N GLY A 175 -9.98 -34.42 23.45
CA GLY A 175 -9.33 -34.08 22.18
C GLY A 175 -9.84 -32.81 21.48
N LYS A 176 -11.01 -32.25 21.86
CA LYS A 176 -11.52 -30.99 21.28
C LYS A 176 -11.07 -29.75 22.08
N SER A 177 -10.91 -29.90 23.40
CA SER A 177 -10.32 -28.88 24.27
C SER A 177 -8.89 -28.57 23.83
N ASP A 178 -8.10 -29.60 23.49
CA ASP A 178 -6.73 -29.45 22.99
C ASP A 178 -6.66 -28.66 21.67
N ILE A 179 -7.63 -28.86 20.76
CA ILE A 179 -7.67 -28.16 19.47
C ILE A 179 -7.96 -26.67 19.67
N LEU A 180 -8.94 -26.33 20.51
CA LEU A 180 -9.28 -24.94 20.80
C LEU A 180 -8.12 -24.20 21.48
N GLN A 181 -7.45 -24.85 22.44
CA GLN A 181 -6.27 -24.29 23.09
C GLN A 181 -5.13 -24.06 22.09
N ASN A 182 -4.91 -24.98 21.16
CA ASN A 182 -3.91 -24.83 20.12
C ASN A 182 -4.22 -23.65 19.19
N ILE A 183 -5.48 -23.47 18.79
CA ILE A 183 -5.90 -22.35 17.95
C ILE A 183 -5.70 -21.02 18.68
N ALA A 184 -6.10 -20.93 19.95
CA ALA A 184 -5.89 -19.73 20.78
C ALA A 184 -4.39 -19.37 20.90
N ASN A 185 -3.55 -20.37 21.19
CA ASN A 185 -2.10 -20.19 21.28
C ASN A 185 -1.48 -19.73 19.94
N LEU A 186 -1.98 -20.21 18.81
CA LEU A 186 -1.52 -19.79 17.48
C LEU A 186 -1.93 -18.35 17.17
N TYR A 187 -3.15 -17.97 17.53
CA TYR A 187 -3.64 -16.60 17.37
C TYR A 187 -2.83 -15.61 18.20
N GLU A 188 -2.57 -15.92 19.47
CA GLU A 188 -1.74 -15.08 20.36
C GLU A 188 -0.34 -14.87 19.78
N LYS A 189 0.31 -15.95 19.32
CA LYS A 189 1.63 -15.86 18.66
C LYS A 189 1.60 -15.01 17.39
N ALA A 190 0.51 -15.06 16.62
CA ALA A 190 0.36 -14.25 15.42
C ALA A 190 0.23 -12.76 15.77
N CYS A 191 -0.54 -12.41 16.80
CA CYS A 191 -0.66 -11.05 17.32
C CYS A 191 0.69 -10.52 17.84
N ASP A 192 1.43 -11.33 18.59
CA ASP A 192 2.76 -10.96 19.08
C ASP A 192 3.74 -10.70 17.93
N ALA A 193 3.73 -11.57 16.92
CA ALA A 193 4.59 -11.41 15.74
C ALA A 193 4.23 -10.13 14.95
N GLU A 194 2.94 -9.80 14.85
CA GLU A 194 2.48 -8.55 14.25
C GLU A 194 2.98 -7.33 15.04
N ASP A 195 2.84 -7.32 16.36
CA ASP A 195 3.33 -6.22 17.22
C ASP A 195 4.84 -6.02 17.10
N VAL A 196 5.61 -7.12 17.12
CA VAL A 196 7.07 -7.06 16.91
C VAL A 196 7.41 -6.46 15.54
N SER A 197 6.70 -6.87 14.48
CA SER A 197 6.88 -6.33 13.13
C SER A 197 6.54 -4.83 13.06
N ILE A 198 5.44 -4.41 13.69
CA ILE A 198 5.05 -2.99 13.77
C ILE A 198 6.12 -2.19 14.50
N LYS A 199 6.61 -2.65 15.64
CA LYS A 199 7.68 -1.99 16.41
C LYS A 199 8.97 -1.90 15.61
N ALA A 200 9.35 -2.96 14.89
CA ALA A 200 10.52 -2.95 14.02
C ALA A 200 10.38 -1.89 12.90
N ASN A 201 9.21 -1.84 12.23
CA ASN A 201 8.92 -0.85 11.20
C ASN A 201 8.94 0.59 11.76
N GLN A 202 8.38 0.80 12.96
CA GLN A 202 8.44 2.10 13.64
C GLN A 202 9.89 2.51 13.93
N ALA A 203 10.71 1.59 14.43
CA ALA A 203 12.13 1.83 14.71
C ALA A 203 12.92 2.15 13.42
N GLU A 204 12.63 1.45 12.32
CA GLU A 204 13.21 1.73 11.01
C GLU A 204 12.84 3.14 10.52
N ILE A 205 11.56 3.51 10.57
CA ILE A 205 11.09 4.85 10.17
C ILE A 205 11.77 5.95 11.01
N LEU A 206 11.87 5.74 12.33
CA LEU A 206 12.55 6.67 13.23
C LEU A 206 14.04 6.82 12.87
N CYS A 207 14.72 5.72 12.57
CA CYS A 207 16.11 5.73 12.14
C CYS A 207 16.31 6.53 10.84
N TRP A 208 15.50 6.26 9.81
CA TRP A 208 15.54 7.00 8.55
C TRP A 208 15.23 8.48 8.72
N SER A 209 14.24 8.81 9.54
CA SER A 209 13.87 10.21 9.82
C SER A 209 15.03 10.95 10.48
N ASN A 210 15.66 10.35 11.49
CA ASN A 210 16.82 10.93 12.15
C ASN A 210 18.01 11.07 11.19
N PHE A 211 18.23 10.09 10.31
CA PHE A 211 19.25 10.17 9.28
C PHE A 211 19.03 11.37 8.34
N ILE A 212 17.82 11.56 7.82
CA ILE A 212 17.50 12.67 6.91
C ILE A 212 17.74 14.01 7.61
N ILE A 213 17.28 14.18 8.85
CA ILE A 213 17.50 15.40 9.63
C ILE A 213 18.99 15.69 9.80
N ALA A 214 19.79 14.67 10.18
CA ALA A 214 21.22 14.82 10.33
C ALA A 214 21.93 15.12 8.99
N PHE A 215 21.46 14.51 7.90
CA PHE A 215 21.97 14.71 6.56
C PHE A 215 21.73 16.15 6.09
N ASP A 216 20.51 16.67 6.24
CA ASP A 216 20.16 18.05 5.88
C ASP A 216 20.96 19.07 6.68
N LYS A 217 21.07 18.86 7.99
CA LYS A 217 21.94 19.69 8.85
C LYS A 217 23.40 19.68 8.38
N SER A 218 23.91 18.51 8.00
CA SER A 218 25.29 18.38 7.49
C SER A 218 25.48 19.13 6.17
N ILE A 219 24.46 19.17 5.30
CA ILE A 219 24.49 19.96 4.05
C ILE A 219 24.64 21.43 4.40
N GLU A 220 23.80 21.95 5.30
CA GLU A 220 23.82 23.35 5.71
C GLU A 220 25.18 23.74 6.32
N GLU A 221 25.73 22.90 7.19
CA GLU A 221 27.05 23.11 7.80
C GLU A 221 28.17 23.19 6.76
N ILE A 222 28.18 22.30 5.75
CA ILE A 222 29.18 22.32 4.67
C ILE A 222 29.00 23.53 3.76
N MET A 223 27.77 23.89 3.44
CA MET A 223 27.48 25.09 2.66
C MET A 223 28.01 26.34 3.35
N ALA A 224 27.81 26.45 4.67
CA ALA A 224 28.29 27.58 5.47
C ALA A 224 29.82 27.60 5.60
N ARG A 225 30.44 26.45 5.89
CA ARG A 225 31.89 26.33 6.10
C ARG A 225 32.69 26.54 4.82
N ASP A 226 32.29 25.86 3.74
CA ASP A 226 33.09 25.79 2.51
C ASP A 226 32.62 26.81 1.46
N ARG A 227 31.57 27.59 1.75
CA ARG A 227 30.92 28.56 0.84
C ARG A 227 30.59 27.94 -0.52
N VAL A 228 30.08 26.71 -0.50
CA VAL A 228 29.71 25.95 -1.70
C VAL A 228 28.19 25.88 -1.86
N GLY A 229 27.74 25.71 -3.11
CA GLY A 229 26.33 25.45 -3.40
C GLY A 229 25.87 24.05 -2.96
N MET A 230 24.56 23.89 -2.74
CA MET A 230 23.92 22.66 -2.26
C MET A 230 24.35 21.40 -3.02
N LYS A 231 24.44 21.46 -4.36
CA LYS A 231 24.85 20.32 -5.19
C LYS A 231 26.25 19.81 -4.83
N LYS A 232 27.19 20.73 -4.57
CA LYS A 232 28.57 20.39 -4.21
C LYS A 232 28.65 19.88 -2.76
N ALA A 233 27.91 20.49 -1.84
CA ALA A 233 27.81 20.03 -0.46
C ALA A 233 27.26 18.59 -0.36
N LYS A 234 26.16 18.29 -1.08
CA LYS A 234 25.60 16.94 -1.18
C LYS A 234 26.62 15.93 -1.71
N GLY A 235 27.35 16.28 -2.78
CA GLY A 235 28.41 15.44 -3.33
C GLY A 235 29.48 15.09 -2.30
N LEU A 236 29.99 16.08 -1.56
CA LEU A 236 31.00 15.86 -0.51
C LEU A 236 30.50 14.93 0.60
N ILE A 237 29.23 15.04 0.99
CA ILE A 237 28.63 14.17 2.00
C ILE A 237 28.48 12.74 1.46
N TYR A 238 28.03 12.56 0.22
CA TYR A 238 27.93 11.24 -0.40
C TYR A 238 29.30 10.57 -0.52
N ASP A 239 30.33 11.31 -0.94
CA ASP A 239 31.71 10.80 -1.01
C ASP A 239 32.22 10.35 0.37
N LEU A 240 31.87 11.08 1.43
CA LEU A 240 32.21 10.74 2.81
C LEU A 240 31.48 9.48 3.29
N TYR A 241 30.19 9.32 2.98
CA TYR A 241 29.44 8.10 3.28
C TYR A 241 29.95 6.89 2.52
N LEU A 242 30.25 7.04 1.22
CA LEU A 242 30.82 5.98 0.38
C LEU A 242 32.18 5.51 0.91
N ARG A 243 32.99 6.43 1.44
CA ARG A 243 34.27 6.09 2.08
C ARG A 243 34.10 5.32 3.39
N ARG A 244 33.00 5.55 4.12
CA ARG A 244 32.76 5.00 5.46
C ARG A 244 31.92 3.71 5.47
N ILE A 245 31.31 3.33 4.35
CA ILE A 245 30.54 2.08 4.20
C ILE A 245 31.30 1.14 3.25
N PRO A 246 32.18 0.25 3.76
CA PRO A 246 32.97 -0.66 2.93
C PRO A 246 32.11 -1.57 2.05
N ILE A 247 30.92 -1.95 2.54
CA ILE A 247 30.02 -2.91 1.90
C ILE A 247 29.46 -2.40 0.55
N LEU A 248 29.19 -1.09 0.44
CA LEU A 248 28.69 -0.51 -0.82
C LEU A 248 29.76 -0.54 -1.91
N SER A 249 31.04 -0.36 -1.57
CA SER A 249 32.14 -0.48 -2.54
C SER A 249 32.23 -1.89 -3.12
N THR A 250 32.05 -2.91 -2.27
CA THR A 250 32.07 -4.32 -2.67
C THR A 250 30.83 -4.70 -3.48
N LEU A 251 29.64 -4.24 -3.11
CA LEU A 251 28.40 -4.51 -3.85
C LEU A 251 28.36 -3.78 -5.20
N LEU A 252 28.81 -2.52 -5.28
CA LEU A 252 28.93 -1.81 -6.55
C LEU A 252 29.97 -2.47 -7.45
N TYR A 253 31.09 -2.91 -6.89
CA TYR A 253 32.13 -3.64 -7.64
C TYR A 253 31.62 -5.00 -8.13
N ILE A 254 30.92 -5.77 -7.30
CA ILE A 254 30.28 -7.04 -7.69
C ILE A 254 29.23 -6.80 -8.78
N ARG A 255 28.39 -5.76 -8.64
CA ARG A 255 27.38 -5.40 -9.65
C ARG A 255 28.03 -4.97 -10.96
N LYS A 256 29.09 -4.14 -10.92
CA LYS A 256 29.90 -3.73 -12.07
C LYS A 256 30.58 -4.92 -12.75
N LEU A 257 31.10 -5.88 -11.98
CA LEU A 257 31.67 -7.12 -12.49
C LEU A 257 30.60 -8.03 -13.12
N LYS A 258 29.37 -8.05 -12.57
CA LYS A 258 28.23 -8.76 -13.16
C LYS A 258 27.76 -8.12 -14.48
N GLU A 259 27.83 -6.79 -14.57
CA GLU A 259 27.49 -6.03 -15.78
C GLU A 259 28.59 -6.10 -16.86
N LEU A 260 29.86 -6.25 -16.45
CA LEU A 260 31.01 -6.42 -17.36
C LEU A 260 31.30 -7.89 -17.73
N GLY A 261 30.77 -8.84 -16.94
CA GLY A 261 30.91 -10.28 -17.13
C GLY A 261 29.76 -10.87 -17.92
N ARG A 262 29.88 -10.88 -19.25
CA ARG A 262 29.13 -11.79 -20.11
C ARG A 262 29.31 -13.23 -19.61
N TYR A 263 28.20 -13.96 -19.54
CA TYR A 263 28.06 -15.42 -19.45
C TYR A 263 29.36 -16.21 -19.61
N THR A 264 29.79 -16.89 -18.54
CA THR A 264 30.34 -18.26 -18.50
C THR A 264 30.46 -18.63 -17.01
N GLY A 265 29.93 -19.74 -16.49
CA GLY A 265 29.13 -20.83 -17.03
C GLY A 265 28.16 -21.36 -15.98
#